data_AF-A0A1Q3A6H0-F1
#
_entry.id   AF-A0A1Q3A6H0-F1
#
_cell.length_a   1.000
_cell.length_b   1.000
_cell.length_c   1.000
_cell.angle_alpha   90.00
_cell.angle_beta   90.00
_cell.angle_gamma   90.00
#
_symmetry.space_group_name_H-M   'P 1'
#
loop_
_entity.id
_entity.type
_entity.pdbx_description
1 polymer ?
#
loop_
_entity_poly.entity_id
_entity_poly.type
_entity_poly.pdbx_seq_one_letter_code
_entity_poly.pdbx_strand_id
1 'polypeptide(L)'
;MTKDDKIRYLRLNQVFHKALTQSISKLQNWDIVSSCFPDYASTREGSTNLSNCQAQVIEFWTEICRREFEEILRERNVKVKLDELDELILEARERLRTLPRDEKGNHAKSTPIDELSSSKLIECNLYSQRLQTMEQLDQRLHKLNRVNRDLDKELQELESSIDSDRKDLSQLYDRYVGQTVNNPLDETLVQGLNDMLLELREEL
;
A
#
# COMPACT_ATOMS: atom_id res chain seq x y z
N MET A 1 4.84 4.79 13.19
CA MET A 1 3.97 5.80 13.84
C MET A 1 4.05 5.55 15.33
N THR A 2 4.71 6.45 16.03
CA THR A 2 4.96 6.31 17.46
C THR A 2 3.78 6.88 18.23
N LYS A 3 3.49 6.33 19.42
CA LYS A 3 2.42 6.82 20.30
C LYS A 3 2.61 8.31 20.69
N ASP A 4 3.85 8.79 20.59
CA ASP A 4 4.25 10.19 20.78
C ASP A 4 3.75 11.16 19.71
N ASP A 5 3.24 10.65 18.59
CA ASP A 5 2.73 11.50 17.50
C ASP A 5 1.30 11.97 17.75
N LYS A 6 0.52 11.26 18.58
CA LYS A 6 -0.92 11.50 18.82
C LYS A 6 -1.14 12.27 20.11
N ILE A 7 -0.77 13.55 20.11
CA ILE A 7 -0.73 14.38 21.32
C ILE A 7 -1.99 15.22 21.52
N ARG A 8 -2.71 15.56 20.44
CA ARG A 8 -3.72 16.63 20.52
C ARG A 8 -4.98 16.18 21.23
N TYR A 9 -5.43 14.94 21.01
CA TYR A 9 -6.53 14.35 21.76
C TYR A 9 -6.25 14.25 23.26
N LEU A 10 -5.02 13.86 23.63
CA LEU A 10 -4.60 13.79 25.04
C LEU A 10 -4.63 15.17 25.70
N ARG A 11 -4.07 16.19 25.02
CA ARG A 11 -4.07 17.57 25.52
C ARG A 11 -5.48 18.14 25.65
N LEU A 12 -6.39 17.83 24.72
CA LEU A 12 -7.79 18.24 24.81
C LEU A 12 -8.44 17.70 26.09
N ASN A 13 -8.27 16.40 26.39
CA ASN A 13 -8.78 15.81 27.62
C ASN A 13 -8.16 16.44 28.88
N GLN A 14 -6.85 16.68 28.87
CA GLN A 14 -6.16 17.33 30.00
C GLN A 14 -6.72 18.73 30.28
N VAL A 15 -6.94 19.53 29.24
CA VAL A 15 -7.52 20.88 29.38
C VAL A 15 -8.94 20.81 29.88
N PHE A 16 -9.75 19.88 29.37
CA PHE A 16 -11.12 19.68 29.84
C PHE A 16 -11.18 19.33 31.33
N HIS A 17 -10.44 18.30 31.75
CA HIS A 17 -10.38 17.91 33.16
C HIS A 17 -9.91 19.06 34.04
N LYS A 18 -8.87 19.78 33.61
CA LYS A 18 -8.38 20.94 34.37
C LYS A 18 -9.45 22.03 34.48
N ALA A 19 -10.15 22.35 33.40
CA ALA A 19 -11.20 23.36 33.40
C ALA A 19 -12.37 22.97 34.32
N LEU A 20 -12.78 21.69 34.29
CA LEU A 20 -13.82 21.16 35.17
C LEU A 20 -13.43 21.27 36.64
N THR A 21 -12.24 20.77 37.01
CA THR A 21 -11.74 20.85 38.39
C THR A 21 -11.62 22.29 38.88
N GLN A 22 -11.11 23.20 38.04
CA GLN A 22 -11.02 24.62 38.40
C GLN A 22 -12.39 25.26 38.59
N SER A 23 -13.39 24.88 37.79
CA SER A 23 -14.76 25.38 37.93
C SER A 23 -15.42 24.92 39.23
N ILE A 24 -15.13 23.68 39.66
CA ILE A 24 -15.69 23.09 40.88
C ILE A 24 -14.92 23.55 42.14
N SER A 25 -13.69 24.04 42.01
CA SER A 25 -12.82 24.43 43.13
C SER A 25 -13.47 25.40 44.13
N LYS A 26 -14.29 26.34 43.64
CA LYS A 26 -15.04 27.29 44.48
C LYS A 26 -16.09 26.59 45.33
N LEU A 27 -16.76 25.59 44.75
CA LEU A 27 -17.78 24.80 45.43
C LEU A 27 -17.17 23.81 46.41
N GLN A 28 -15.93 23.37 46.18
CA GLN A 28 -15.15 22.55 47.13
C GLN A 28 -14.73 23.33 48.38
N ASN A 29 -14.64 24.66 48.29
CA ASN A 29 -14.26 25.48 49.43
C ASN A 29 -15.45 25.69 50.39
N TRP A 30 -15.37 25.07 51.57
CA TRP A 30 -16.38 25.18 52.62
C TRP A 30 -16.60 26.62 53.11
N ASP A 31 -15.56 27.45 53.15
CA ASP A 31 -15.67 28.85 53.60
C ASP A 31 -16.60 29.65 52.68
N ILE A 32 -16.52 29.38 51.37
CA ILE A 32 -17.39 30.02 50.38
C ILE A 32 -18.83 29.55 50.58
N VAL A 33 -19.04 28.23 50.70
CA VAL A 33 -20.38 27.66 50.87
C VAL A 33 -21.04 28.14 52.17
N SER A 34 -20.31 28.12 53.28
CA SER A 34 -20.82 28.60 54.58
C SER A 34 -21.05 30.12 54.60
N SER A 35 -20.23 30.91 53.89
CA SER A 35 -20.43 32.36 53.77
C SER A 35 -21.72 32.74 53.05
N CYS A 36 -22.21 31.88 52.15
CA CYS A 36 -23.48 32.08 51.45
C CYS A 36 -24.70 31.71 52.32
N PHE A 37 -24.52 30.91 53.36
CA PHE A 37 -25.59 30.43 54.25
C PHE A 37 -25.19 30.54 55.73
N PRO A 38 -24.82 31.73 56.24
CA PRO A 38 -24.17 31.89 57.55
C PRO A 38 -25.06 31.42 58.70
N ASP A 39 -26.34 31.79 58.70
CA ASP A 39 -27.28 31.44 59.77
C ASP A 39 -27.55 29.93 59.81
N TYR A 40 -27.71 29.30 58.64
CA TYR A 40 -27.99 27.87 58.54
C TYR A 40 -26.75 27.01 58.83
N ALA A 41 -25.57 27.43 58.35
CA ALA A 41 -24.31 26.75 58.59
C ALA A 41 -23.87 26.80 60.06
N SER A 42 -24.33 27.81 60.83
CA SER A 42 -24.07 27.90 62.27
C SER A 42 -24.78 26.81 63.09
N THR A 43 -25.84 26.21 62.55
CA THR A 43 -26.57 25.11 63.18
C THR A 43 -25.87 23.78 62.90
N ARG A 44 -25.79 22.89 63.91
CA ARG A 44 -25.15 21.57 63.77
C ARG A 44 -25.72 20.76 62.60
N GLU A 45 -27.04 20.70 62.49
CA GLU A 45 -27.74 19.99 61.42
C GLU A 45 -27.54 20.65 60.06
N GLY A 46 -27.58 21.99 60.00
CA GLY A 46 -27.41 22.73 58.76
C GLY A 46 -26.00 22.59 58.17
N SER A 47 -24.97 22.58 59.02
CA SER A 47 -23.59 22.31 58.60
C SER A 47 -23.43 20.90 58.01
N THR A 48 -23.98 19.87 58.67
CA THR A 48 -23.95 18.49 58.16
C THR A 48 -24.72 18.36 56.83
N ASN A 49 -25.90 18.96 56.74
CA ASN A 49 -26.72 18.92 55.52
C ASN A 49 -26.02 19.63 54.34
N LEU A 50 -25.43 20.80 54.58
CA LEU A 50 -24.69 21.54 53.57
C LEU A 50 -23.45 20.79 53.09
N SER A 51 -22.70 20.16 54.01
CA SER A 51 -21.53 19.35 53.64
C SER A 51 -21.93 18.14 52.79
N ASN A 52 -23.02 17.45 53.14
CA ASN A 52 -23.56 16.35 52.35
C ASN A 52 -24.06 16.82 50.97
N CYS A 53 -24.79 17.94 50.91
CA CYS A 53 -25.26 18.50 49.64
C CYS A 53 -24.09 18.94 48.76
N GLN A 54 -23.08 19.58 49.33
CA GLN A 54 -21.87 19.99 48.64
C GLN A 54 -21.17 18.78 48.00
N ALA A 55 -20.97 17.71 48.76
CA ALA A 55 -20.35 16.49 48.25
C ALA A 55 -21.18 15.86 47.12
N GLN A 56 -22.49 15.75 47.29
CA GLN A 56 -23.39 15.19 46.26
C GLN A 56 -23.39 16.03 44.98
N VAL A 57 -23.44 17.36 45.08
CA VAL A 57 -23.42 18.23 43.90
C VAL A 57 -22.09 18.11 43.16
N ILE A 58 -20.97 18.06 43.89
CA ILE A 58 -19.64 17.90 43.28
C ILE A 58 -19.54 16.57 42.52
N GLU A 59 -19.97 15.48 43.14
CA GLU A 59 -19.94 14.14 42.55
C GLU A 59 -20.82 14.08 41.31
N PHE A 60 -22.10 14.44 41.44
CA PHE A 60 -23.09 14.44 40.36
C PHE A 60 -22.65 15.31 39.18
N TRP A 61 -22.18 16.52 39.45
CA TRP A 61 -21.69 17.43 38.41
C TRP A 61 -20.49 16.84 37.68
N THR A 62 -19.53 16.28 38.41
CA THR A 62 -18.31 15.70 37.83
C THR A 62 -18.64 14.51 36.93
N GLU A 63 -19.50 13.60 37.40
CA GLU A 63 -19.88 12.40 36.64
C GLU A 63 -20.66 12.75 35.38
N ILE A 64 -21.65 13.65 35.48
CA ILE A 64 -22.44 14.07 34.31
C ILE A 64 -21.54 14.78 33.30
N CYS A 65 -20.79 15.80 33.72
CA CYS A 65 -19.93 16.53 32.79
C CYS A 65 -18.93 15.60 32.09
N ARG A 66 -18.37 14.61 32.80
CA ARG A 66 -17.49 13.63 32.19
C ARG A 66 -18.21 12.76 31.18
N ARG A 67 -19.38 12.22 31.53
CA ARG A 67 -20.17 11.36 30.63
C ARG A 67 -20.58 12.11 29.37
N GLU A 68 -21.19 13.28 29.51
CA GLU A 68 -21.65 14.10 28.38
C GLU A 68 -20.48 14.50 27.47
N PHE A 69 -19.32 14.83 28.05
CA PHE A 69 -18.13 15.14 27.27
C PHE A 69 -17.62 13.92 26.49
N GLU A 70 -17.55 12.74 27.11
CA GLU A 70 -17.17 11.50 26.44
C GLU A 70 -18.14 11.14 25.31
N GLU A 71 -19.43 11.40 25.49
CA GLU A 71 -20.45 11.21 24.45
C GLU A 71 -20.25 12.17 23.27
N ILE A 72 -20.08 13.47 23.53
CA ILE A 72 -19.79 14.47 22.48
C ILE A 72 -18.53 14.11 21.68
N LEU A 73 -17.46 13.68 22.36
CA LEU A 73 -16.23 13.25 21.71
C LEU A 73 -16.45 12.05 20.78
N ARG A 74 -17.31 11.12 21.20
CA ARG A 74 -17.66 9.91 20.44
C ARG A 74 -18.53 10.25 19.24
N GLU A 75 -19.61 11.00 19.43
CA GLU A 75 -20.54 11.40 18.38
C GLU A 75 -19.84 12.15 17.24
N ARG A 76 -18.92 13.06 17.59
CA ARG A 76 -18.19 13.85 16.60
C ARG A 76 -16.95 13.16 16.05
N ASN A 77 -16.66 11.96 16.53
CA ASN A 77 -15.46 11.18 16.22
C ASN A 77 -14.17 12.00 16.36
N VAL A 78 -14.07 12.76 17.46
CA VAL A 78 -13.02 13.78 17.64
C VAL A 78 -11.64 13.13 17.73
N LYS A 79 -11.54 11.97 18.38
CA LYS A 79 -10.27 11.25 18.52
C LYS A 79 -9.64 10.96 17.17
N VAL A 80 -10.39 10.34 16.27
CA VAL A 80 -9.90 9.99 14.93
C VAL A 80 -9.47 11.24 14.17
N LYS A 81 -10.30 12.29 14.17
CA LYS A 81 -9.99 13.55 13.47
C LYS A 81 -8.73 14.24 14.00
N LEU A 82 -8.52 14.25 15.32
CA LEU A 82 -7.34 14.87 15.92
C LEU A 82 -6.08 14.03 15.68
N ASP A 83 -6.21 12.71 15.70
CA ASP A 83 -5.12 11.80 15.35
C ASP A 83 -4.73 11.96 13.87
N GLU A 84 -5.69 11.98 12.95
CA GLU A 84 -5.48 12.26 11.51
C GLU A 84 -4.84 13.63 11.29
N LEU A 85 -5.25 14.65 12.06
CA LEU A 85 -4.65 15.97 11.98
C LEU A 85 -3.18 15.98 12.44
N ASP A 86 -2.86 15.27 13.51
CA ASP A 86 -1.47 15.12 13.97
C ASP A 86 -0.63 14.41 12.89
N GLU A 87 -1.18 13.39 12.23
CA GLU A 87 -0.56 12.67 11.11
C GLU A 87 -0.31 13.59 9.90
N LEU A 88 -1.31 14.38 9.48
CA LEU A 88 -1.19 15.35 8.38
C LEU A 88 -0.14 16.42 8.67
N ILE A 89 -0.04 16.90 9.92
CA ILE A 89 0.98 17.87 10.31
C ILE A 89 2.39 17.27 10.23
N LEU A 90 2.55 16.02 10.66
CA LEU A 90 3.84 15.33 10.57
C LEU A 90 4.24 15.11 9.12
N GLU A 91 3.32 14.64 8.28
CA GLU A 91 3.57 14.49 6.86
C GLU A 91 3.93 15.84 6.20
N ALA A 92 3.21 16.91 6.52
CA ALA A 92 3.51 18.25 6.01
C ALA A 92 4.90 18.74 6.44
N ARG A 93 5.31 18.49 7.69
CA ARG A 93 6.65 18.83 8.19
C ARG A 93 7.74 18.05 7.47
N GLU A 94 7.49 16.77 7.18
CA GLU A 94 8.46 15.93 6.48
C GLU A 94 8.58 16.32 5.00
N ARG A 95 7.46 16.60 4.33
CA ARG A 95 7.43 17.18 2.97
C ARG A 95 8.17 18.52 2.91
N LEU A 96 8.02 19.37 3.93
CA LEU A 96 8.76 20.63 4.02
C LEU A 96 10.27 20.40 4.10
N ARG A 97 10.73 19.39 4.85
CA ARG A 97 12.15 19.06 4.97
C ARG A 97 12.76 18.56 3.66
N THR A 98 11.99 17.85 2.84
CA THR A 98 12.48 17.24 1.59
C THR A 98 12.33 18.14 0.36
N LEU A 99 11.53 19.21 0.44
CA LEU A 99 11.35 20.19 -0.63
C LEU A 99 12.66 20.93 -0.96
N PRO A 100 13.04 21.05 -2.24
CA PRO A 100 14.14 21.91 -2.67
C PRO A 100 13.92 23.33 -2.16
N ARG A 101 14.97 23.92 -1.59
CA ARG A 101 14.96 25.33 -1.18
C ARG A 101 15.47 26.17 -2.33
N ASP A 102 14.79 27.28 -2.60
CA ASP A 102 15.26 28.28 -3.56
C ASP A 102 16.56 28.93 -3.04
N GLU A 103 17.28 29.70 -3.88
CA GLU A 103 18.53 30.39 -3.53
C GLU A 103 18.42 31.32 -2.31
N LYS A 104 17.19 31.72 -1.93
CA LYS A 104 16.88 32.52 -0.74
C LYS A 104 16.52 31.69 0.51
N GLY A 105 16.66 30.37 0.45
CA GLY A 105 16.32 29.45 1.54
C GLY A 105 14.82 29.23 1.76
N ASN A 106 13.97 29.79 0.90
CA ASN A 106 12.51 29.65 0.99
C ASN A 106 12.04 28.37 0.27
N HIS A 107 11.04 27.72 0.84
CA HIS A 107 10.34 26.62 0.17
C HIS A 107 9.45 27.20 -0.94
N ALA A 108 9.38 26.49 -2.08
CA ALA A 108 8.47 26.82 -3.16
C ALA A 108 7.04 27.00 -2.61
N LYS A 109 6.44 28.16 -2.86
CA LYS A 109 5.09 28.48 -2.35
C LYS A 109 4.06 27.54 -2.97
N SER A 110 3.51 26.64 -2.17
CA SER A 110 2.34 25.85 -2.56
C SER A 110 1.11 26.75 -2.53
N THR A 111 0.34 26.76 -3.61
CA THR A 111 -0.93 27.50 -3.71
C THR A 111 -1.92 26.93 -2.69
N PRO A 112 -2.57 27.76 -1.86
CA PRO A 112 -3.57 27.28 -0.91
C PRO A 112 -4.78 26.66 -1.62
N ILE A 113 -5.41 25.69 -0.97
CA ILE A 113 -6.53 24.92 -1.54
C ILE A 113 -7.72 25.81 -1.91
N ASP A 114 -7.96 26.88 -1.17
CA ASP A 114 -9.09 27.79 -1.41
C ASP A 114 -8.95 28.60 -2.71
N GLU A 115 -7.73 28.74 -3.23
CA GLU A 115 -7.44 29.39 -4.52
C GLU A 115 -7.51 28.41 -5.70
N LEU A 116 -7.64 27.11 -5.45
CA LEU A 116 -7.74 26.09 -6.49
C LEU A 116 -9.18 26.00 -7.03
N SER A 117 -9.32 26.18 -8.34
CA SER A 117 -10.57 25.90 -9.06
C SER A 117 -10.99 24.44 -8.89
N SER A 118 -12.30 24.17 -8.90
CA SER A 118 -12.88 22.82 -8.87
C SER A 118 -12.31 21.92 -9.97
N SER A 119 -12.10 22.45 -11.17
CA SER A 119 -11.49 21.71 -12.28
C SER A 119 -10.07 21.24 -11.94
N LYS A 120 -9.29 22.09 -11.28
CA LYS A 120 -7.89 21.80 -10.93
C LYS A 120 -7.79 20.78 -9.80
N LEU A 121 -8.72 20.79 -8.85
CA LEU A 121 -8.81 19.75 -7.81
C LEU A 121 -9.12 18.37 -8.42
N ILE A 122 -10.07 18.32 -9.37
CA ILE A 122 -10.43 17.09 -10.07
C ILE A 122 -9.24 16.59 -10.90
N GLU A 123 -8.55 17.46 -11.64
CA GLU A 123 -7.35 17.11 -12.40
C GLU A 123 -6.23 16.58 -11.51
N CYS A 124 -5.97 17.20 -10.36
CA CYS A 124 -4.97 16.72 -9.41
C CYS A 124 -5.31 15.32 -8.87
N ASN A 125 -6.59 15.04 -8.59
CA ASN A 125 -7.01 13.72 -8.14
C ASN A 125 -6.94 12.67 -9.26
N LEU A 126 -7.36 13.04 -10.48
CA LEU A 126 -7.22 12.18 -11.65
C LEU A 126 -5.75 11.88 -11.94
N TYR A 127 -4.85 12.84 -11.74
CA TYR A 127 -3.43 12.65 -11.96
C TYR A 127 -2.85 11.55 -11.05
N SER A 128 -3.18 11.55 -9.76
CA SER A 128 -2.69 10.50 -8.85
C SER A 128 -3.23 9.12 -9.22
N GLN A 129 -4.51 9.02 -9.59
CA GLN A 129 -5.10 7.76 -10.08
C GLN A 129 -4.46 7.27 -11.38
N ARG A 130 -4.20 8.18 -12.32
CA ARG A 130 -3.52 7.88 -13.59
C ARG A 130 -2.10 7.37 -13.34
N LEU A 131 -1.37 7.99 -12.41
CA LEU A 131 -0.02 7.56 -12.06
C LEU A 131 -0.01 6.13 -11.50
N GLN A 132 -0.92 5.83 -10.56
CA GLN A 132 -1.07 4.47 -10.02
C GLN A 132 -1.43 3.45 -11.09
N THR A 133 -2.33 3.81 -12.01
CA THR A 133 -2.71 2.93 -13.12
C THR A 133 -1.55 2.71 -14.09
N MET A 134 -0.75 3.74 -14.35
CA MET A 134 0.45 3.66 -15.19
C MET A 134 1.48 2.70 -14.58
N GLU A 135 1.77 2.81 -13.29
CA GLU A 135 2.68 1.90 -12.60
C GLU A 135 2.19 0.44 -12.65
N GLN A 136 0.89 0.21 -12.49
CA GLN A 136 0.29 -1.13 -12.62
C GLN A 136 0.41 -1.69 -14.04
N LEU A 137 0.20 -0.84 -15.06
CA LEU A 137 0.35 -1.22 -16.46
C LEU A 137 1.79 -1.56 -16.81
N ASP A 138 2.76 -0.75 -16.36
CA ASP A 138 4.19 -1.01 -16.54
C ASP A 138 4.60 -2.33 -15.89
N GLN A 139 4.16 -2.60 -14.66
CA GLN A 139 4.39 -3.88 -14.00
C GLN A 139 3.82 -5.06 -14.81
N ARG A 140 2.62 -4.90 -15.38
CA ARG A 140 1.98 -5.93 -16.20
C ARG A 140 2.73 -6.13 -17.52
N LEU A 141 3.17 -5.05 -18.15
CA LEU A 141 3.95 -5.08 -19.38
C LEU A 141 5.31 -5.75 -19.15
N HIS A 142 5.99 -5.44 -18.04
CA HIS A 142 7.22 -6.11 -17.64
C HIS A 142 7.04 -7.61 -17.44
N LYS A 143 5.94 -8.03 -16.79
CA LYS A 143 5.61 -9.45 -16.63
C LYS A 143 5.38 -10.12 -17.99
N LEU A 144 4.62 -9.50 -18.88
CA LEU A 144 4.32 -10.04 -20.21
C LEU A 144 5.58 -10.16 -21.06
N ASN A 145 6.43 -9.14 -21.07
CA ASN A 145 7.70 -9.18 -21.80
C ASN A 145 8.65 -10.26 -21.25
N ARG A 146 8.63 -10.51 -19.94
CA ARG A 146 9.38 -11.63 -19.36
C ARG A 146 8.87 -12.97 -19.88
N VAL A 147 7.55 -13.19 -19.81
CA VAL A 147 6.93 -14.43 -20.32
C VAL A 147 7.20 -14.63 -21.81
N ASN A 148 7.07 -13.59 -22.62
CA ASN A 148 7.39 -13.68 -24.05
C ASN A 148 8.85 -14.06 -24.32
N ARG A 149 9.79 -13.51 -23.54
CA ARG A 149 11.22 -13.87 -23.66
C ARG A 149 11.49 -15.31 -23.23
N ASP A 150 10.78 -15.80 -22.22
CA ASP A 150 10.92 -17.17 -21.75
C ASP A 150 10.35 -18.15 -22.80
N LEU A 151 9.18 -17.85 -23.39
CA LEU A 151 8.60 -18.61 -24.49
C LEU A 151 9.48 -18.61 -25.76
N ASP A 152 10.09 -17.48 -26.09
CA ASP A 152 11.00 -17.37 -27.24
C ASP A 152 12.24 -18.26 -27.07
N LYS A 153 12.77 -18.36 -25.85
CA LYS A 153 13.84 -19.30 -25.53
C LYS A 153 13.41 -20.76 -25.64
N GLU A 154 12.24 -21.11 -25.10
CA GLU A 154 11.69 -22.46 -25.21
C GLU A 154 11.50 -22.87 -26.68
N LEU A 155 11.04 -21.94 -27.53
CA LEU A 155 10.91 -22.17 -28.98
C LEU A 155 12.28 -22.40 -29.65
N GLN A 156 13.29 -21.58 -29.33
CA GLN A 156 14.64 -21.74 -29.89
C GLN A 156 15.29 -23.05 -29.44
N GLU A 157 15.11 -23.45 -28.17
CA GLU A 157 15.58 -24.73 -27.65
C GLU A 157 14.91 -25.89 -28.38
N LEU A 158 13.58 -25.84 -28.56
CA LEU A 158 12.83 -26.86 -29.29
C LEU A 158 13.24 -26.93 -30.77
N GLU A 159 13.42 -25.79 -31.43
CA GLU A 159 13.90 -25.72 -32.82
C GLU A 159 15.28 -26.37 -32.95
N SER A 160 16.20 -26.06 -32.02
CA SER A 160 17.54 -26.67 -31.99
C SER A 160 17.49 -28.19 -31.77
N SER A 161 16.56 -28.67 -30.94
CA SER A 161 16.34 -30.10 -30.71
C SER A 161 15.81 -30.78 -31.98
N ILE A 162 14.82 -30.18 -32.65
CA ILE A 162 14.25 -30.70 -33.90
C ILE A 162 15.32 -30.77 -34.99
N ASP A 163 16.16 -29.75 -35.12
CA ASP A 163 17.26 -29.74 -36.09
C ASP A 163 18.32 -30.80 -35.79
N SER A 164 18.59 -31.07 -34.50
CA SER A 164 19.45 -32.18 -34.08
C SER A 164 18.84 -33.52 -34.46
N ASP A 165 17.59 -33.77 -34.06
CA ASP A 165 16.87 -35.01 -34.35
C ASP A 165 16.78 -35.27 -35.86
N ARG A 166 16.57 -34.20 -36.65
CA ARG A 166 16.53 -34.28 -38.12
C ARG A 166 17.90 -34.66 -38.70
N LYS A 167 19.00 -34.12 -38.15
CA LYS A 167 20.36 -34.51 -38.56
C LYS A 167 20.65 -35.96 -38.18
N ASP A 168 20.26 -36.38 -36.98
CA ASP A 168 20.46 -37.76 -36.50
C ASP A 168 19.67 -38.75 -37.35
N LEU A 169 18.42 -38.44 -37.69
CA LEU A 169 17.60 -39.23 -38.63
C LEU A 169 18.24 -39.30 -40.02
N SER A 170 18.79 -38.18 -40.53
CA SER A 170 19.49 -38.18 -41.81
C SER A 170 20.74 -39.06 -41.77
N GLN A 171 21.51 -39.00 -40.69
CA GLN A 171 22.70 -39.85 -40.51
C GLN A 171 22.32 -41.34 -40.39
N LEU A 172 21.24 -41.66 -39.68
CA LEU A 172 20.70 -43.02 -39.61
C LEU A 172 20.25 -43.49 -41.00
N TYR A 173 19.54 -42.65 -41.75
CA TYR A 173 19.14 -42.96 -43.11
C TYR A 173 20.36 -43.23 -44.01
N ASP A 174 21.37 -42.38 -43.98
CA ASP A 174 22.60 -42.56 -44.76
C ASP A 174 23.35 -43.84 -44.38
N ARG A 175 23.38 -44.17 -43.08
CA ARG A 175 24.04 -45.37 -42.54
C ARG A 175 23.34 -46.68 -42.93
N TYR A 176 22.00 -46.69 -42.94
CA TYR A 176 21.23 -47.93 -43.16
C TYR A 176 20.73 -48.11 -44.59
N VAL A 177 20.52 -47.03 -45.35
CA VAL A 177 19.88 -47.05 -46.68
C VAL A 177 20.66 -46.25 -47.72
N GLY A 178 21.15 -45.06 -47.36
CA GLY A 178 21.69 -44.09 -48.33
C GLY A 178 22.95 -44.54 -49.08
N GLN A 179 23.86 -45.28 -48.42
CA GLN A 179 25.09 -45.76 -49.09
C GLN A 179 24.86 -46.91 -50.07
N THR A 180 23.80 -47.71 -49.92
CA THR A 180 23.54 -48.87 -50.78
C THR A 180 22.68 -48.52 -52.00
N VAL A 181 21.85 -47.47 -51.93
CA VAL A 181 20.98 -47.04 -53.03
C VAL A 181 21.63 -45.98 -53.93
N ASN A 182 22.50 -45.12 -53.39
CA ASN A 182 23.17 -44.07 -54.16
C ASN A 182 24.58 -44.43 -54.65
N ASN A 183 25.12 -45.59 -54.27
CA ASN A 183 26.27 -46.11 -55.00
C ASN A 183 25.79 -46.53 -56.41
N PRO A 184 26.50 -46.14 -57.49
CA PRO A 184 26.22 -46.72 -58.79
C PRO A 184 26.29 -48.24 -58.65
N LEU A 185 25.33 -48.95 -59.27
CA LEU A 185 25.35 -50.41 -59.38
C LEU A 185 26.78 -50.83 -59.72
N ASP A 186 27.36 -51.70 -58.89
CA ASP A 186 28.75 -52.15 -59.02
C ASP A 186 29.05 -52.46 -60.50
N GLU A 187 29.92 -51.67 -61.11
CA GLU A 187 30.22 -51.74 -62.54
C GLU A 187 30.65 -53.16 -62.93
N THR A 188 31.26 -53.90 -62.01
CA THR A 188 31.67 -55.30 -62.22
C THR A 188 30.48 -56.26 -62.31
N LEU A 189 29.42 -56.03 -61.54
CA LEU A 189 28.17 -56.80 -61.62
C LEU A 189 27.41 -56.47 -62.91
N VAL A 190 27.40 -55.20 -63.32
CA VAL A 190 26.78 -54.79 -64.59
C VAL A 190 27.54 -55.38 -65.78
N GLN A 191 28.87 -55.32 -65.76
CA GLN A 191 29.74 -55.89 -66.79
C GLN A 191 29.58 -57.41 -66.86
N GLY A 192 29.63 -58.11 -65.72
CA GLY A 192 29.47 -59.56 -65.67
C GLY A 192 28.09 -60.05 -66.13
N LEU A 193 27.03 -59.26 -65.87
CA LEU A 193 25.69 -59.55 -66.39
C LEU A 193 25.60 -59.33 -67.90
N ASN A 194 26.33 -58.34 -68.42
CA ASN A 194 26.44 -58.08 -69.85
C ASN A 194 27.23 -59.18 -70.58
N ASP A 195 28.33 -59.64 -69.99
CA ASP A 195 29.15 -60.73 -70.52
C ASP A 195 28.37 -62.05 -70.53
N MET A 196 27.60 -62.34 -69.47
CA MET A 196 26.73 -63.52 -69.39
C MET A 196 25.59 -63.48 -70.42
N LEU A 197 25.04 -62.28 -70.69
CA LEU A 197 24.06 -62.08 -71.77
C LEU A 197 24.67 -62.23 -73.16
N LEU A 198 25.95 -61.91 -73.33
CA LEU A 198 26.69 -62.10 -74.59
C LEU A 198 27.00 -63.59 -74.82
N GLU A 199 27.44 -64.32 -73.80
CA GLU A 199 27.67 -65.77 -73.89
C GLU A 199 26.37 -66.54 -74.23
N LEU A 200 25.25 -66.21 -73.56
CA LEU A 200 23.95 -66.79 -73.87
C LEU A 200 23.46 -66.50 -75.31
N ARG A 201 23.97 -65.44 -75.93
CA ARG A 201 23.66 -65.07 -77.32
C ARG A 201 24.57 -65.78 -78.32
N GLU A 202 25.78 -66.13 -77.91
CA GLU A 202 26.76 -66.86 -78.74
C GLU A 202 26.53 -68.39 -78.72
N GLU A 203 25.86 -68.92 -77.69
CA GLU A 203 25.49 -70.35 -77.59
C GLU A 203 24.15 -70.73 -78.29
N LEU A 204 23.46 -69.78 -78.94
CA LEU A 204 22.21 -69.98 -79.73
C LEU A 204 22.45 -69.87 -81.24
#